data_AF-A0A9D8BV87-F1
#
_entry.id   AF-A0A9D8BV87-F1
#
_cell.length_a   1.000
_cell.length_b   1.000
_cell.length_c   1.000
_cell.angle_alpha   90.00
_cell.angle_beta   90.00
_cell.angle_gamma   90.00
#
_symmetry.space_group_name_H-M   'P 1'
#
loop_
_entity.id
_entity.type
_entity.pdbx_description
1 polymer ?
#
loop_
_entity_poly.entity_id
_entity_poly.type
_entity_poly.pdbx_seq_one_letter_code
_entity_poly.pdbx_strand_id
1 'polypeptide(L)'
;MHDEFELGSGSTQGVLISFTTIRRAPAGISLTSPYHVCVVEMTNGLRVTGVLEFGDSEPELGQSVYELRQDGMQIHFSNSPSH
;
A
#
# COMPACT_ATOMS: atom_id res chain seq x y z
N MET A 1 -17.18 -23.88 -18.07
CA MET A 1 -15.84 -23.29 -18.24
C MET A 1 -15.68 -22.36 -17.05
N HIS A 2 -15.13 -22.86 -15.95
CA HIS A 2 -14.80 -22.00 -14.81
C HIS A 2 -13.42 -21.44 -15.11
N ASP A 3 -13.35 -20.13 -15.26
CA ASP A 3 -12.10 -19.39 -15.21
C ASP A 3 -11.58 -19.55 -13.78
N GLU A 4 -10.59 -20.42 -13.58
CA GLU A 4 -9.79 -20.43 -12.36
C GLU A 4 -9.04 -19.11 -12.33
N PHE A 5 -9.53 -18.17 -11.51
CA PHE A 5 -8.80 -16.95 -11.20
C PHE A 5 -7.55 -17.36 -10.43
N GLU A 6 -6.44 -17.58 -11.13
CA GLU A 6 -5.14 -17.75 -10.49
C GLU A 6 -4.83 -16.43 -9.78
N LEU A 7 -4.97 -16.43 -8.46
CA LEU A 7 -4.38 -15.42 -7.60
C LEU A 7 -2.87 -15.55 -7.76
N GLY A 8 -2.33 -14.95 -8.82
CA GLY A 8 -0.90 -14.85 -9.05
C GLY A 8 -0.28 -14.31 -7.78
N SER A 9 0.71 -15.02 -7.23
CA SER A 9 1.44 -14.62 -6.03
C SER A 9 1.83 -13.16 -6.19
N GLY A 10 1.15 -12.28 -5.45
CA GLY A 10 1.20 -10.84 -5.66
C GLY A 10 2.65 -10.40 -5.62
N SER A 11 3.10 -9.66 -6.63
CA SER A 11 4.40 -9.00 -6.55
C SER A 11 4.41 -8.18 -5.27
N THR A 12 5.29 -8.49 -4.32
CA THR A 12 5.37 -7.80 -3.02
C THR A 12 6.06 -6.45 -3.10
N GLN A 13 6.32 -5.96 -4.32
CA GLN A 13 7.02 -4.72 -4.60
C GLN A 13 6.27 -3.91 -5.65
N GLY A 14 6.34 -2.59 -5.52
CA GLY A 14 5.82 -1.65 -6.51
C GLY A 14 6.47 -0.28 -6.38
N VAL A 15 5.90 0.68 -7.11
CA VAL A 15 6.34 2.07 -7.14
C VAL A 15 5.21 2.96 -6.64
N LEU A 16 5.51 3.88 -5.72
CA LEU A 16 4.54 4.85 -5.23
C LEU A 16 4.22 5.88 -6.31
N ILE A 17 2.99 5.87 -6.84
CA ILE A 17 2.60 6.79 -7.93
C ILE A 17 1.74 7.96 -7.45
N SER A 18 1.06 7.82 -6.31
CA SER A 18 0.29 8.89 -5.68
C SER A 18 0.10 8.61 -4.20
N PHE A 19 0.00 9.64 -3.37
CA PHE A 19 -0.43 9.52 -1.99
C PHE A 19 -1.17 10.77 -1.52
N THR A 20 -1.91 10.60 -0.42
CA THR A 20 -2.51 11.71 0.32
C THR A 20 -2.40 11.46 1.82
N THR A 21 -2.30 12.54 2.58
CA THR A 21 -2.22 12.48 4.05
C THR A 21 -3.60 12.69 4.65
N ILE A 22 -4.10 11.67 5.33
CA ILE A 22 -5.29 11.78 6.15
C ILE A 22 -4.88 12.28 7.53
N ARG A 23 -5.15 13.57 7.79
CA ARG A 23 -4.81 14.24 9.05
C ARG A 23 -5.77 13.92 10.20
N ARG A 24 -6.97 13.44 9.88
CA ARG A 24 -8.00 13.05 10.85
C ARG A 24 -8.77 11.86 10.30
N ALA A 25 -8.67 10.72 10.99
CA ALA A 25 -9.38 9.51 10.64
C ALA A 25 -10.90 9.73 10.73
N PRO A 26 -11.68 9.26 9.74
CA PRO A 26 -13.13 9.14 9.88
C PRO A 26 -13.52 8.23 11.04
N ALA A 27 -14.73 8.42 11.57
CA ALA A 27 -15.27 7.51 12.58
C ALA A 27 -15.35 6.08 12.04
N GLY A 28 -14.92 5.11 12.85
CA GLY A 28 -14.92 3.68 12.47
C GLY A 28 -13.66 3.20 11.76
N ILE A 29 -12.67 4.07 11.52
CA ILE A 29 -11.34 3.67 11.03
C ILE A 29 -10.37 3.52 12.20
N SER A 30 -9.72 2.36 12.30
CA SER A 30 -8.80 2.03 13.39
C SER A 30 -7.36 2.55 13.20
N LEU A 31 -7.07 3.22 12.08
CA LEU A 31 -5.75 3.80 11.80
C LEU A 31 -5.50 5.05 12.67
N THR A 32 -4.32 5.12 13.27
CA THR A 32 -3.88 6.30 14.01
C THR A 32 -3.62 7.46 13.05
N SER A 33 -4.14 8.63 13.35
CA SER A 33 -3.87 9.85 12.57
C SER A 33 -2.59 10.54 13.05
N PRO A 34 -1.83 11.17 12.14
CA PRO A 34 -2.02 11.16 10.69
C PRO A 34 -1.57 9.83 10.06
N TYR A 35 -2.17 9.48 8.92
CA TYR A 35 -1.70 8.34 8.10
C TYR A 35 -1.76 8.69 6.61
N HIS A 36 -1.01 7.95 5.81
CA HIS A 36 -0.97 8.12 4.36
C HIS A 36 -1.79 7.03 3.67
N VAL A 37 -2.59 7.42 2.69
CA VAL A 37 -3.22 6.52 1.73
C VAL A 37 -2.51 6.68 0.41
N CYS A 38 -2.14 5.57 -0.22
CA CYS A 38 -1.35 5.57 -1.43
C CYS A 38 -2.00 4.78 -2.56
N VAL A 39 -1.54 5.06 -3.78
CA VAL A 39 -1.68 4.19 -4.93
C VAL A 39 -0.29 3.73 -5.34
N VAL A 40 -0.13 2.41 -5.47
CA VAL A 40 1.11 1.75 -5.84
C VAL A 40 0.92 1.06 -7.19
N GLU A 41 1.85 1.27 -8.10
CA GLU A 41 1.97 0.48 -9.32
C GLU A 41 2.87 -0.72 -9.03
N MET A 42 2.26 -1.90 -8.94
CA MET A 42 2.92 -3.16 -8.62
C MET A 42 3.74 -3.66 -9.82
N THR A 43 4.77 -4.47 -9.61
CA THR A 43 5.63 -4.93 -10.72
C THR A 43 4.90 -5.83 -11.74
N ASN A 44 3.78 -6.43 -11.36
CA ASN A 44 2.89 -7.15 -12.29
C ASN A 44 1.96 -6.23 -13.11
N GLY A 45 2.09 -4.90 -12.98
CA GLY A 45 1.30 -3.90 -13.69
C GLY A 45 -0.04 -3.55 -13.03
N LEU A 46 -0.42 -4.20 -11.93
CA LEU A 46 -1.63 -3.84 -11.19
C LEU A 46 -1.43 -2.54 -10.43
N ARG A 47 -2.52 -1.77 -10.29
CA ARG A 47 -2.56 -0.60 -9.40
C ARG A 47 -3.38 -0.92 -8.17
N VAL A 48 -2.76 -0.75 -7.02
CA VAL A 48 -3.32 -1.12 -5.72
C VAL A 48 -3.40 0.11 -4.83
N THR A 49 -4.52 0.28 -4.16
CA THR A 49 -4.70 1.30 -3.12
C THR A 49 -4.38 0.69 -1.77
N GLY A 50 -3.60 1.38 -0.96
CA GLY A 50 -3.23 0.90 0.37
C GLY A 50 -2.95 2.00 1.36
N VAL A 51 -2.56 1.58 2.56
CA VAL A 51 -2.02 2.45 3.61
C VAL A 51 -0.51 2.44 3.47
N LEU A 52 0.08 3.62 3.58
CA LEU A 52 1.52 3.79 3.46
C LEU A 52 2.11 4.05 4.86
N GLU A 53 2.93 3.11 5.32
CA GLU A 53 3.63 3.15 6.60
C GLU A 53 5.07 3.58 6.38
N PHE A 54 5.33 4.86 6.64
CA PHE A 54 6.67 5.41 6.63
C PHE A 54 7.11 5.63 8.07
N GLY A 55 8.39 5.39 8.34
CA GLY A 55 9.03 5.86 9.55
C GLY A 55 9.16 7.38 9.54
N ASP A 56 10.30 7.91 9.94
CA ASP A 56 10.52 9.36 10.06
C ASP A 56 10.70 10.10 8.72
N SER A 57 10.65 9.40 7.58
CA SER A 57 10.87 9.99 6.24
C SER A 57 9.56 10.35 5.55
N GLU A 58 9.55 11.47 4.83
CA GLU A 58 8.41 11.86 4.01
C GLU A 58 8.31 10.97 2.74
N PRO A 59 7.11 10.55 2.32
CA PRO A 59 6.96 9.76 1.11
C PRO A 59 7.25 10.58 -0.16
N GLU A 60 8.14 10.07 -1.00
CA GLU A 60 8.47 10.58 -2.32
C GLU A 60 7.78 9.78 -3.43
N LEU A 61 7.24 10.46 -4.44
CA LEU A 61 6.68 9.81 -5.63
C LEU A 61 7.80 9.16 -6.45
N GLY A 62 7.51 8.00 -7.05
CA GLY A 62 8.46 7.22 -7.83
C GLY A 62 9.37 6.31 -7.01
N GLN A 63 9.31 6.38 -5.67
CA GLN A 63 10.11 5.49 -4.84
C GLN A 63 9.57 4.04 -4.85
N SER A 64 10.46 3.09 -4.59
CA SER A 64 10.08 1.69 -4.36
C SER A 64 9.38 1.52 -3.03
N VAL A 65 8.32 0.73 -3.02
CA VAL A 65 7.59 0.33 -1.82
C VAL A 65 7.34 -1.17 -1.83
N TYR A 66 7.19 -1.73 -0.65
CA TYR A 66 7.00 -3.17 -0.44
C TYR A 66 5.69 -3.41 0.29
N GLU A 67 4.95 -4.42 -0.12
CA GLU A 67 3.82 -4.92 0.66
C GLU A 67 4.34 -5.46 1.99
N LEU A 68 3.87 -4.87 3.08
CA LEU A 68 4.23 -5.25 4.44
C LEU A 68 3.26 -6.29 4.99
N ARG A 69 1.97 -6.04 4.84
CA ARG A 69 0.89 -6.92 5.31
C ARG A 69 -0.45 -6.57 4.66
N GLN A 70 -1.40 -7.49 4.76
CA GLN A 70 -2.79 -7.28 4.40
C GLN A 70 -3.71 -7.51 5.61
N ASP A 71 -4.39 -6.45 6.05
CA ASP A 71 -5.37 -6.46 7.14
C ASP A 71 -6.79 -6.40 6.56
N GLY A 72 -7.34 -7.57 6.23
CA GLY A 72 -8.66 -7.68 5.58
C GLY A 72 -8.62 -7.15 4.14
N MET A 73 -9.33 -6.05 3.87
CA MET A 73 -9.29 -5.38 2.56
C MET A 73 -8.22 -4.28 2.47
N GLN A 74 -7.48 -4.01 3.55
CA GLN A 74 -6.44 -3.00 3.58
C GLN A 74 -5.07 -3.63 3.33
N ILE A 75 -4.32 -3.09 2.38
CA ILE A 75 -2.93 -3.47 2.13
C ILE A 75 -2.05 -2.37 2.70
N HIS A 76 -1.05 -2.76 3.48
CA HIS A 76 -0.07 -1.86 4.09
C HIS A 76 1.25 -1.96 3.32
N PHE A 77 1.82 -0.81 2.99
CA PHE A 77 3.08 -0.68 2.25
C PHE A 77 4.13 0.05 3.06
N SER A 78 5.42 -0.30 2.89
CA SER A 78 6.56 0.39 3.50
C SER A 78 7.63 0.76 2.47
N ASN A 79 8.44 1.78 2.76
CA ASN A 79 9.64 2.11 1.97
C ASN A 79 10.85 1.20 2.25
N SER A 80 10.74 0.36 3.28
CA SER A 80 11.76 -0.59 3.65
C SER A 80 11.22 -2.00 3.44
N PRO A 81 11.97 -2.92 2.82
CA PRO A 81 11.57 -4.31 2.76
C PRO A 81 11.40 -4.84 4.19
N SER A 82 10.31 -5.56 4.43
CA SER A 82 10.03 -6.23 5.70
C SER A 82 11.22 -7.14 6.04
N HIS A 83 11.75 -7.01 7.26
CA HIS A 83 12.86 -7.83 7.76
C HIS A 83 12.43 -9.23 8.16
#